data_AF-A0A350U9C9-F1
#
_entry.id   AF-A0A350U9C9-F1
#
_cell.length_a   1.000
_cell.length_b   1.000
_cell.length_c   1.000
_cell.angle_alpha   90.00
_cell.angle_beta   90.00
_cell.angle_gamma   90.00
#
_symmetry.space_group_name_H-M   'P 1'
#
loop_
_entity.id
_entity.type
_entity.pdbx_description
1 polymer ?
#
loop_
_entity_poly.entity_id
_entity_poly.type
_entity_poly.pdbx_seq_one_letter_code
_entity_poly.pdbx_strand_id
1 'polypeptide(L)'
;MQEKNNSKVYKKLLASRLFFLFLIPICSALLIGIFQQFYYWYQIGKESNALKTEIANYNKQKEDLGKLIDYYKNESNLANEARVRLNLKKEGENVVIILPAATSTENGEALSLKDIENMPNYQQWWYYFFGK
;
A
#
# COMPACT_ATOMS: atom_id res chain seq x y z
N MET A 1 -15.15 50.00 -51.50
CA MET A 1 -14.26 50.35 -50.36
C MET A 1 -15.10 50.94 -49.22
N GLN A 2 -15.61 50.13 -48.28
CA GLN A 2 -16.29 50.60 -47.06
C GLN A 2 -16.06 49.62 -45.90
N GLU A 3 -14.85 49.59 -45.33
CA GLU A 3 -14.54 48.69 -44.20
C GLU A 3 -13.94 49.42 -42.98
N LYS A 4 -13.61 50.71 -43.09
CA LYS A 4 -12.80 51.40 -42.07
C LYS A 4 -13.56 52.09 -40.94
N ASN A 5 -14.88 52.24 -41.02
CA ASN A 5 -15.64 53.03 -40.02
C ASN A 5 -16.18 52.23 -38.83
N ASN A 6 -16.29 50.92 -39.00
CA ASN A 6 -16.82 49.99 -38.02
C ASN A 6 -16.00 49.98 -36.72
N SER A 7 -14.66 49.92 -36.81
CA SER A 7 -13.76 49.87 -35.65
C SER A 7 -13.84 51.07 -34.69
N LYS A 8 -14.12 52.27 -35.21
CA LYS A 8 -14.22 53.49 -34.38
C LYS A 8 -15.52 53.54 -33.60
N VAL A 9 -16.61 53.01 -34.17
CA VAL A 9 -17.92 52.92 -33.51
C VAL A 9 -17.86 51.92 -32.36
N TYR A 10 -17.28 50.73 -32.57
CA TYR A 10 -17.14 49.74 -31.49
C TYR A 10 -16.28 50.25 -30.34
N LYS A 11 -15.16 50.95 -30.63
CA LYS A 11 -14.32 51.57 -29.60
C LYS A 11 -15.04 52.67 -28.82
N LYS A 12 -15.92 53.43 -29.47
CA LYS A 12 -16.70 54.50 -28.82
C LYS A 12 -17.87 53.95 -27.99
N LEU A 13 -18.47 52.84 -28.41
CA LEU A 13 -19.47 52.10 -27.65
C LEU A 13 -18.84 51.39 -26.44
N LEU A 14 -17.68 50.75 -26.63
CA LEU A 14 -16.89 50.13 -25.55
C LEU A 14 -16.41 51.15 -24.51
N ALA A 15 -16.06 52.37 -24.91
CA ALA A 15 -15.57 53.42 -24.00
C ALA A 15 -16.69 54.16 -23.22
N SER A 16 -17.97 53.84 -23.47
CA SER A 16 -19.09 54.47 -22.79
C SER A 16 -19.32 53.85 -21.41
N ARG A 17 -19.40 54.66 -20.35
CA ARG A 17 -19.67 54.20 -18.97
C ARG A 17 -20.95 53.36 -18.85
N LEU A 18 -21.95 53.66 -19.68
CA LEU A 18 -23.22 52.93 -19.74
C LEU A 18 -23.06 51.53 -20.34
N PHE A 19 -22.16 51.35 -21.30
CA PHE A 19 -21.92 50.03 -21.90
C PHE A 19 -21.34 49.07 -20.86
N PHE A 20 -20.36 49.52 -20.07
CA PHE A 20 -19.83 48.72 -18.95
C PHE A 20 -20.88 48.44 -17.88
N LEU A 21 -21.78 49.39 -17.59
CA LEU A 21 -22.81 49.23 -16.57
C LEU A 21 -23.77 48.06 -16.87
N PHE A 22 -24.09 47.81 -18.15
CA PHE A 22 -24.90 46.65 -18.56
C PHE A 22 -24.06 45.41 -18.91
N LEU A 23 -22.83 45.58 -19.40
CA LEU A 23 -21.96 44.46 -19.77
C LEU A 23 -21.44 43.68 -18.54
N ILE A 24 -21.06 44.39 -17.48
CA ILE A 24 -20.53 43.80 -16.24
C ILE A 24 -21.52 42.79 -15.61
N PRO A 25 -22.82 43.13 -15.38
CA PRO A 25 -23.76 42.18 -14.78
C PRO A 25 -24.09 40.99 -15.70
N ILE A 26 -24.11 41.19 -17.02
CA ILE A 26 -24.29 40.08 -17.98
C ILE A 26 -23.08 39.14 -17.94
N CYS A 27 -21.88 39.71 -17.93
CA CYS A 27 -20.64 38.94 -17.87
C CYS A 27 -20.48 38.21 -16.54
N SER A 28 -20.88 38.84 -15.42
CA SER A 28 -20.85 38.20 -14.11
C SER A 28 -21.87 37.06 -14.01
N ALA A 29 -23.09 37.22 -14.53
CA ALA A 29 -24.08 36.14 -14.58
C ALA A 29 -23.58 34.91 -15.35
N LEU A 30 -22.93 35.12 -16.49
CA LEU A 30 -22.30 34.04 -17.27
C LEU A 30 -21.17 33.36 -16.49
N LEU A 31 -20.30 34.13 -15.84
CA LEU A 31 -19.22 33.59 -15.00
C LEU A 31 -19.78 32.74 -13.86
N ILE A 32 -20.81 33.20 -13.15
CA ILE A 32 -21.43 32.48 -12.03
C ILE A 32 -22.01 31.14 -12.51
N GLY A 33 -22.66 31.10 -13.67
CA GLY A 33 -23.18 29.85 -14.26
C GLY A 33 -22.07 28.85 -14.59
N ILE A 34 -20.95 29.32 -15.14
CA ILE A 34 -19.79 28.47 -15.46
C ILE A 34 -19.12 27.94 -14.19
N PHE A 35 -18.97 28.78 -13.16
CA PHE A 35 -18.36 28.38 -11.88
C PHE A 35 -19.17 27.28 -11.18
N GLN A 36 -20.50 27.36 -11.21
CA GLN A 36 -21.36 26.30 -10.66
C GLN A 36 -21.16 24.97 -11.41
N GLN A 37 -21.16 25.01 -12.74
CA GLN A 37 -20.95 23.83 -13.58
C GLN A 37 -19.60 23.14 -13.32
N PHE A 38 -18.54 23.93 -13.11
CA PHE A 38 -17.18 23.43 -12.86
C PHE A 38 -17.07 22.71 -11.51
N TYR A 39 -17.78 23.18 -10.48
CA TYR A 39 -17.80 22.55 -9.17
C TYR A 39 -18.47 21.16 -9.21
N TYR A 40 -19.58 21.03 -9.94
CA TYR A 40 -20.25 19.74 -10.17
C TYR A 40 -19.36 18.76 -10.94
N TRP A 41 -18.64 19.22 -11.96
CA TRP A 41 -17.78 18.36 -12.77
C TRP A 41 -16.60 17.78 -11.97
N TYR A 42 -16.07 18.54 -11.01
CA TYR A 42 -14.98 18.10 -10.14
C TYR A 42 -15.42 17.05 -9.10
N GLN A 43 -16.61 17.19 -8.52
CA GLN A 43 -17.13 16.20 -7.56
C GLN A 43 -17.49 14.87 -8.23
N ILE A 44 -18.19 14.92 -9.37
CA ILE A 44 -18.61 13.73 -10.10
C ILE A 44 -17.39 12.95 -10.64
N GLY A 45 -16.34 13.66 -11.08
CA GLY A 45 -15.09 13.03 -11.52
C GLY A 45 -14.35 12.31 -10.40
N LYS A 46 -14.37 12.84 -9.18
CA LYS A 46 -13.75 12.22 -8.01
C LYS A 46 -14.49 10.96 -7.56
N GLU A 47 -15.82 11.02 -7.49
CA GLU A 47 -16.64 9.87 -7.09
C GLU A 47 -16.52 8.72 -8.09
N SER A 48 -16.52 9.01 -9.40
CA SER A 48 -16.35 7.99 -10.42
C SER A 48 -14.97 7.31 -10.35
N ASN A 49 -13.89 8.07 -10.12
CA ASN A 49 -12.55 7.50 -9.97
C ASN A 49 -12.37 6.74 -8.65
N ALA A 50 -12.94 7.22 -7.55
CA ALA A 50 -12.93 6.52 -6.28
C ALA A 50 -13.65 5.17 -6.40
N LEU A 51 -14.85 5.15 -6.99
CA LEU A 51 -15.62 3.94 -7.19
C LEU A 51 -14.92 2.94 -8.12
N LYS A 52 -14.30 3.42 -9.20
CA LYS A 52 -13.47 2.56 -10.09
C LYS A 52 -12.27 1.97 -9.37
N THR A 53 -11.61 2.75 -8.53
CA THR A 53 -10.46 2.28 -7.73
C THR A 53 -10.91 1.22 -6.73
N GLU A 54 -12.06 1.42 -6.10
CA GLU A 54 -12.62 0.47 -5.15
C GLU A 54 -13.00 -0.85 -5.83
N ILE A 55 -13.63 -0.80 -7.01
CA ILE A 55 -13.91 -1.99 -7.83
C ILE A 55 -12.62 -2.74 -8.21
N ALA A 56 -11.57 -2.02 -8.61
CA ALA A 56 -10.28 -2.62 -8.93
C ALA A 56 -9.66 -3.32 -7.70
N ASN A 57 -9.74 -2.69 -6.54
CA ASN A 57 -9.26 -3.27 -5.28
C ASN A 57 -10.05 -4.52 -4.87
N TYR A 58 -11.37 -4.52 -5.00
CA TYR A 58 -12.18 -5.70 -4.72
C TYR A 58 -11.89 -6.85 -5.68
N ASN A 59 -11.72 -6.57 -6.97
CA ASN A 59 -11.36 -7.59 -7.96
C ASN A 59 -9.98 -8.22 -7.65
N LYS A 60 -9.00 -7.39 -7.29
CA LYS A 60 -7.67 -7.87 -6.89
C LYS A 60 -7.75 -8.76 -5.65
N GLN A 61 -8.48 -8.33 -4.62
CA GLN A 61 -8.69 -9.14 -3.43
C GLN A 61 -9.35 -10.48 -3.78
N LYS A 62 -10.40 -10.48 -4.60
CA LYS A 62 -11.06 -11.72 -5.04
C LYS A 62 -10.08 -12.67 -5.74
N GLU A 63 -9.22 -12.15 -6.60
CA GLU A 63 -8.19 -12.95 -7.29
C GLU A 63 -7.18 -13.55 -6.29
N ASP A 64 -6.69 -12.74 -5.35
CA ASP A 64 -5.73 -13.19 -4.33
C ASP A 64 -6.36 -14.25 -3.42
N LEU A 65 -7.60 -14.05 -2.97
CA LEU A 65 -8.34 -15.06 -2.21
C LEU A 65 -8.55 -16.34 -3.02
N GLY A 66 -8.85 -16.23 -4.32
CA GLY A 66 -8.95 -17.39 -5.22
C GLY A 66 -7.64 -18.18 -5.29
N LYS A 67 -6.51 -17.49 -5.44
CA LYS A 67 -5.17 -18.12 -5.43
C LYS A 67 -4.88 -18.82 -4.10
N LEU A 68 -5.26 -18.22 -2.98
CA LEU A 68 -5.10 -18.85 -1.66
C LEU A 68 -5.95 -20.12 -1.55
N ILE A 69 -7.21 -20.06 -1.98
CA ILE A 69 -8.09 -21.24 -1.99
C ILE A 69 -7.49 -22.35 -2.85
N ASP A 70 -7.03 -22.02 -4.07
CA ASP A 70 -6.41 -22.99 -4.96
C ASP A 70 -5.11 -23.57 -4.39
N TYR A 71 -4.31 -22.73 -3.69
CA TYR A 71 -3.12 -23.17 -2.99
C TYR A 71 -3.46 -24.19 -1.91
N TYR A 72 -4.44 -23.93 -1.04
CA TYR A 72 -4.82 -24.83 0.04
C TYR A 72 -5.64 -26.05 -0.39
N LYS A 73 -6.33 -25.99 -1.54
CA LYS A 73 -7.10 -27.11 -2.09
C LYS A 73 -6.19 -28.25 -2.58
N ASN A 74 -4.95 -27.95 -2.95
CA ASN A 74 -4.03 -28.96 -3.45
C ASN A 74 -3.38 -29.72 -2.27
N GLU A 75 -3.63 -31.03 -2.18
CA GLU A 75 -3.04 -31.91 -1.15
C GLU A 75 -1.51 -31.87 -1.13
N SER A 76 -0.85 -31.63 -2.27
CA SER A 76 0.61 -31.48 -2.32
C SER A 76 1.09 -30.25 -1.55
N ASN A 77 0.33 -29.15 -1.58
CA ASN A 77 0.67 -27.94 -0.86
C ASN A 77 0.38 -28.09 0.63
N LEU A 78 -0.71 -28.78 0.98
CA LEU A 78 -1.01 -29.13 2.37
C LEU A 78 0.10 -29.99 2.99
N ALA A 79 0.60 -31.00 2.25
CA ALA A 79 1.71 -31.84 2.69
C ALA A 79 3.01 -31.05 2.84
N ASN A 80 3.27 -30.07 1.95
CA ASN A 80 4.43 -29.20 2.05
C ASN A 80 4.33 -28.25 3.25
N GLU A 81 3.17 -27.64 3.51
CA GLU A 81 2.97 -26.84 4.74
C GLU A 81 3.09 -27.69 6.00
N ALA A 82 2.57 -28.91 6.01
CA ALA A 82 2.73 -29.86 7.12
C ALA A 82 4.20 -30.21 7.38
N ARG A 83 4.99 -30.43 6.32
CA ARG A 83 6.44 -30.64 6.41
C ARG A 83 7.17 -29.42 6.98
N VAL A 84 6.85 -28.22 6.49
CA VAL A 84 7.53 -26.98 6.91
C VAL A 84 7.14 -26.56 8.32
N ARG A 85 5.84 -26.57 8.65
CA ARG A 85 5.34 -26.03 9.91
C ARG A 85 5.35 -27.03 11.06
N LEU A 86 5.13 -28.31 10.76
CA LEU A 86 4.97 -29.35 11.77
C LEU A 86 6.13 -30.36 11.77
N ASN A 87 7.13 -30.16 10.91
CA ASN A 87 8.21 -31.14 10.66
C ASN A 87 7.67 -32.56 10.42
N LEU A 88 6.46 -32.66 9.84
CA LEU A 88 5.80 -33.94 9.58
C LEU A 88 6.53 -34.67 8.45
N LYS A 89 6.93 -35.91 8.71
CA LYS A 89 7.55 -36.82 7.73
C LYS A 89 6.59 -37.94 7.36
N LYS A 90 6.66 -38.42 6.12
CA LYS A 90 6.00 -39.68 5.73
C LYS A 90 6.82 -40.87 6.22
N GLU A 91 6.18 -42.02 6.41
CA GLU A 91 6.89 -43.26 6.76
C GLU A 91 7.91 -43.61 5.65
N GLY A 92 9.19 -43.68 6.01
CA GLY A 92 10.31 -43.94 5.08
C GLY A 92 11.16 -42.74 4.67
N GLU A 93 10.86 -41.51 5.15
CA GLU A 93 11.64 -40.30 4.82
C GLU A 93 12.77 -40.02 5.85
N ASN A 94 14.01 -39.86 5.38
CA ASN A 94 15.19 -39.57 6.23
C ASN A 94 15.44 -38.06 6.34
N VAL A 95 15.39 -37.51 7.55
CA VAL A 95 15.66 -36.09 7.84
C VAL A 95 17.16 -35.93 8.12
N VAL A 96 17.82 -35.05 7.35
CA VAL A 96 19.22 -34.68 7.57
C VAL A 96 19.27 -33.32 8.26
N ILE A 97 19.76 -33.29 9.49
CA ILE A 97 20.01 -32.04 10.23
C ILE A 97 21.44 -31.60 9.92
N ILE A 98 21.58 -30.48 9.21
CA ILE A 98 22.88 -29.88 8.92
C ILE A 98 23.21 -28.95 10.08
N LEU A 99 24.06 -29.42 10.99
CA LEU A 99 24.65 -28.57 12.03
C LEU A 99 25.75 -27.73 11.36
N PRO A 100 25.76 -26.39 11.51
CA PRO A 100 26.90 -25.60 11.10
C PRO A 100 28.13 -26.13 11.82
N ALA A 101 29.21 -26.40 11.08
CA ALA A 101 30.46 -26.86 11.66
C ALA A 101 30.88 -25.87 12.73
N ALA A 102 30.95 -26.34 13.98
CA ALA A 102 31.49 -25.56 15.08
C ALA A 102 32.93 -25.24 14.72
N THR A 103 33.19 -24.03 14.26
CA THR A 103 34.52 -23.44 14.31
C THR A 103 34.85 -23.25 15.77
N SER A 104 35.47 -24.27 16.37
CA SER A 104 36.06 -24.21 17.70
C SER A 104 37.07 -23.07 17.73
N THR A 105 36.62 -21.91 18.21
CA THR A 105 37.50 -20.87 18.72
C THR A 105 37.58 -21.11 20.22
N GLU A 106 38.55 -21.93 20.62
CA GLU A 106 39.03 -22.00 22.00
C GLU A 106 39.60 -20.62 22.33
N ASN A 107 38.89 -19.82 23.14
CA ASN A 107 39.42 -18.71 23.95
C ASN A 107 38.30 -18.13 24.84
N GLY A 108 37.68 -19.01 25.62
CA GLY A 108 36.84 -18.64 26.74
C GLY A 108 36.87 -19.80 27.71
N GLU A 109 37.23 -19.55 28.97
CA GLU A 109 37.16 -20.55 30.04
C GLU A 109 35.70 -21.01 30.17
N ALA A 110 35.33 -22.05 29.43
CA ALA A 110 34.01 -22.63 29.48
C ALA A 110 33.86 -23.36 30.82
N LEU A 111 32.93 -22.86 31.64
CA LEU A 111 32.52 -23.49 32.89
C LEU A 111 32.19 -24.97 32.64
N SER A 112 32.84 -25.86 33.37
CA SER A 112 32.62 -27.29 33.26
C SER A 112 31.19 -27.61 33.68
N LEU A 113 30.56 -28.60 33.06
CA LEU A 113 29.18 -29.02 33.37
C LEU A 113 28.99 -29.37 34.86
N LYS A 114 30.07 -29.78 35.55
CA LYS A 114 30.10 -30.01 37.00
C LYS A 114 29.95 -28.74 37.83
N ASP A 115 30.42 -27.61 37.34
CA ASP A 115 30.32 -26.32 38.03
C ASP A 115 28.91 -25.72 37.90
N ILE A 116 28.23 -25.99 36.79
CA ILE A 116 26.83 -25.58 36.56
C ILE A 116 25.86 -26.38 37.44
N GLU A 117 26.11 -27.68 37.60
CA GLU A 117 25.27 -28.57 38.42
C GLU A 117 25.31 -28.20 39.91
N ASN A 118 26.41 -27.62 40.39
CA ASN A 118 26.59 -27.18 41.77
C ASN A 118 26.08 -25.74 42.02
N MET A 119 25.52 -25.10 40.99
CA MET A 119 25.06 -23.72 41.05
C MET A 119 23.56 -23.63 41.36
N PRO A 120 23.10 -22.65 42.17
CA PRO A 120 21.68 -22.41 42.37
C PRO A 120 20.92 -22.18 41.05
N ASN A 121 19.70 -22.74 40.95
CA ASN A 121 18.90 -22.72 39.72
C ASN A 121 18.76 -21.34 39.08
N TYR A 122 18.63 -20.26 39.86
CA TYR A 122 18.50 -18.91 39.31
C TYR A 122 19.73 -18.45 38.51
N GLN A 123 20.93 -18.90 38.89
CA GLN A 123 22.17 -18.59 38.18
C GLN A 123 22.32 -19.45 36.92
N GLN A 124 21.85 -20.71 36.96
CA GLN A 124 21.78 -21.58 35.77
C GLN A 124 20.90 -20.96 34.68
N TRP A 125 19.71 -20.45 35.04
CA TRP A 125 18.83 -19.77 34.10
C TRP A 125 19.45 -18.49 33.55
N TRP A 126 20.09 -17.68 34.40
CA TRP A 126 20.77 -16.48 33.95
C TRP A 126 21.89 -16.77 32.93
N TYR A 127 22.70 -17.79 33.19
CA TYR A 127 23.74 -18.24 32.25
C TYR A 127 23.14 -18.78 30.95
N TYR A 128 22.05 -19.55 31.02
CA TYR A 128 21.36 -20.06 29.83
C TYR A 128 20.82 -18.95 28.91
N PHE A 129 20.31 -17.86 29.49
CA PHE A 129 19.72 -16.76 28.71
C PHE A 129 20.73 -15.68 28.29
N PHE A 130 21.82 -15.48 29.05
CA PHE A 130 22.74 -14.35 28.86
C PHE A 130 24.22 -14.73 28.80
N GLY A 131 24.58 -16.02 28.93
CA GLY A 131 25.93 -16.53 28.70
C GLY A 131 26.25 -16.52 27.21
N LYS A 132 27.42 -15.98 26.85
CA LYS A 132 27.85 -15.76 25.46
C LYS A 132 28.54 -16.99 24.88
#